data_AF-A0A7Z9U9L0-F1
#
_entry.id   AF-A0A7Z9U9L0-F1
#
_cell.length_a   1.000
_cell.length_b   1.000
_cell.length_c   1.000
_cell.angle_alpha   90.00
_cell.angle_beta   90.00
_cell.angle_gamma   90.00
#
_symmetry.space_group_name_H-M   'P 1'
#
loop_
_entity.id
_entity.type
_entity.pdbx_description
1 polymer ?
#
loop_
_entity_poly.entity_id
_entity_poly.type
_entity_poly.pdbx_seq_one_letter_code
_entity_poly.pdbx_strand_id
1 'polypeptide(L)'
;MGISLPEMARLFQADGYMTNLKTQWLPSSSLSPQSAVWYDEEGVHERLEFAWENGTASLDTVTTCHEQTLGVTPGGTELDGISDISWVWDEQTGTLLESVPGRADDRVLTLEEANSPADILDGEQSPRDLVSGYRLTAGGGLEAAVEFAGGGASCAPQGVAPNDTERNGQYATRLFPFSFTSDVAASDLFGAGAYEYDLDERNGVSFARLLRFPFLDRATANRPEVDSANGAFQWQLFYDALNSEELDMQRPNLLKTAYLVDFVATSDCGDGPLDRPGRAYSTVEYEYQSLSDYLLDRLS
;
A
#
# COMPACT_ATOMS: atom_id res chain seq x y z
N MET A 1 3.18 4.84 10.51
CA MET A 1 3.76 4.27 9.28
C MET A 1 3.86 5.38 8.26
N GLY A 2 5.00 5.51 7.58
CA GLY A 2 5.12 6.44 6.46
C GLY A 2 4.73 5.81 5.14
N ILE A 3 4.96 6.54 4.05
CA ILE A 3 4.86 6.00 2.69
C ILE A 3 5.81 4.81 2.56
N SER A 4 5.31 3.68 2.05
CA SER A 4 6.13 2.48 1.94
C SER A 4 7.05 2.52 0.70
N LEU A 5 8.28 2.02 0.82
CA LEU A 5 9.20 1.92 -0.32
C LEU A 5 8.68 1.04 -1.47
N PRO A 6 8.01 -0.11 -1.22
CA PRO A 6 7.39 -0.88 -2.29
C PRO A 6 6.37 -0.05 -3.09
N GLU A 7 5.60 0.81 -2.42
CA GLU A 7 4.65 1.68 -3.10
C GLU A 7 5.34 2.80 -3.90
N MET A 8 6.37 3.44 -3.33
CA MET A 8 7.18 4.40 -4.08
C MET A 8 7.76 3.79 -5.35
N ALA A 9 8.29 2.56 -5.28
CA ALA A 9 8.80 1.86 -6.45
C ALA A 9 7.70 1.59 -7.49
N ARG A 10 6.51 1.16 -7.08
CA ARG A 10 5.36 0.97 -7.98
C ARG A 10 4.96 2.27 -8.68
N LEU A 11 4.99 3.40 -7.98
CA LEU A 11 4.66 4.70 -8.57
C LEU A 11 5.69 5.15 -9.60
N PHE A 12 6.98 4.93 -9.32
CA PHE A 12 8.04 5.17 -10.32
C PHE A 12 7.90 4.26 -11.54
N GLN A 13 7.57 2.97 -11.36
CA GLN A 13 7.31 2.06 -12.49
C GLN A 13 6.15 2.51 -13.39
N ALA A 14 5.24 3.32 -12.87
CA ALA A 14 4.10 3.87 -13.59
C ALA A 14 4.24 5.35 -13.97
N ASP A 15 5.44 5.94 -13.87
CA ASP A 15 5.71 7.37 -14.13
C ASP A 15 4.74 8.32 -13.38
N GLY A 16 4.27 7.90 -12.20
CA GLY A 16 3.29 8.65 -11.43
C GLY A 16 1.85 8.61 -11.94
N TYR A 17 1.57 7.93 -13.05
CA TYR A 17 0.22 7.77 -13.57
C TYR A 17 -0.53 6.73 -12.74
N MET A 18 -1.08 7.15 -11.60
CA MET A 18 -1.87 6.29 -10.71
C MET A 18 -3.02 5.56 -11.42
N THR A 19 -3.52 6.11 -12.53
CA THR A 19 -4.56 5.46 -13.36
C THR A 19 -4.07 4.22 -14.11
N ASN A 20 -2.76 4.06 -14.27
CA ASN A 20 -2.18 2.86 -14.86
C ASN A 20 -2.15 1.73 -13.82
N LEU A 21 -2.00 2.05 -12.54
CA LEU A 21 -2.00 1.05 -11.48
C LEU A 21 -3.40 0.44 -11.25
N LYS A 22 -3.48 -0.90 -11.23
CA LYS A 22 -4.73 -1.66 -11.02
C LYS A 22 -5.21 -1.53 -9.59
N THR A 23 -4.28 -1.62 -8.64
CA THR A 23 -4.51 -1.16 -7.27
C THR A 23 -3.91 0.24 -7.19
N GLN A 24 -4.73 1.26 -6.94
CA GLN A 24 -4.26 2.66 -6.81
C GLN A 24 -3.30 2.80 -5.61
N TRP A 25 -3.02 4.03 -5.20
CA TRP A 25 -2.13 4.35 -4.08
C TRP A 25 -2.39 3.44 -2.87
N LEU A 26 -1.41 2.60 -2.54
CA LEU A 26 -1.49 1.75 -1.35
C LEU A 26 -1.49 2.62 -0.10
N PRO A 27 -2.46 2.42 0.81
CA PRO A 27 -2.65 3.29 1.95
C PRO A 27 -1.42 3.36 2.88
N SER A 28 -1.21 4.55 3.44
CA SER A 28 -0.21 4.80 4.49
C SER A 28 -0.78 5.79 5.49
N SER A 29 -0.48 5.62 6.78
CA SER A 29 -0.88 6.56 7.82
C SER A 29 0.06 6.57 9.03
N SER A 30 0.29 7.77 9.58
CA SER A 30 1.02 7.91 10.84
C SER A 30 0.09 7.68 12.03
N LEU A 31 0.47 6.74 12.90
CA LEU A 31 -0.19 6.47 14.19
C LEU A 31 0.43 7.30 15.33
N SER A 32 1.20 8.35 15.01
CA SER A 32 1.72 9.27 16.01
C SER A 32 0.59 10.11 16.60
N PRO A 33 0.50 10.30 17.93
CA PRO A 33 -0.47 11.24 18.52
C PRO A 33 -0.37 12.66 17.98
N GLN A 34 0.79 13.05 17.44
CA GLN A 34 0.98 14.33 16.77
C GLN A 34 0.11 14.48 15.52
N SER A 35 -0.24 13.37 14.85
CA SER A 35 -1.06 13.44 13.64
C SER A 35 -2.44 14.02 13.94
N ALA A 36 -3.01 13.76 15.11
CA ALA A 36 -4.28 14.37 15.54
C ALA A 36 -4.17 15.88 15.74
N VAL A 37 -3.03 16.35 16.29
CA VAL A 37 -2.78 17.79 16.47
C VAL A 37 -2.70 18.48 15.12
N TRP A 38 -1.89 17.95 14.20
CA TRP A 38 -1.69 18.52 12.87
C TRP A 38 -2.89 18.34 11.93
N TYR A 39 -3.76 17.36 12.18
CA TYR A 39 -5.00 17.19 11.42
C TYR A 39 -6.00 18.32 11.68
N ASP A 40 -6.07 18.81 12.92
CA ASP A 40 -6.95 19.91 13.32
C ASP A 40 -6.38 21.29 12.95
N GLU A 41 -5.09 21.37 12.59
CA GLU A 41 -4.47 22.60 12.12
C GLU A 41 -4.77 22.84 10.63
N GLU A 42 -5.08 24.09 10.28
CA GLU A 42 -5.27 24.46 8.88
C GLU A 42 -3.92 24.64 8.18
N GLY A 43 -3.77 24.04 7.00
CA GLY A 43 -2.60 24.26 6.14
C GLY A 43 -2.04 22.99 5.54
N VAL A 44 -0.91 23.13 4.85
CA VAL A 44 -0.12 22.01 4.33
C VAL A 44 1.06 21.81 5.27
N HIS A 45 1.12 20.65 5.91
CA HIS A 45 2.18 20.31 6.87
C HIS A 45 3.23 19.37 6.28
N GLU A 46 2.89 18.70 5.19
CA GLU A 46 3.75 17.75 4.50
C GLU A 46 3.56 17.91 2.99
N ARG A 47 4.66 17.82 2.25
CA ARG A 47 4.63 17.91 0.79
C ARG A 47 5.49 16.82 0.19
N LEU A 48 4.86 15.99 -0.63
CA LEU A 48 5.51 15.00 -1.47
C LEU A 48 5.59 15.55 -2.90
N GLU A 49 6.80 15.65 -3.45
CA GLU A 49 7.05 16.11 -4.81
C GLU A 49 7.74 15.00 -5.62
N PHE A 50 7.33 14.85 -6.87
CA PHE A 50 7.92 13.91 -7.80
C PHE A 50 8.48 14.63 -9.02
N ALA A 51 9.71 14.30 -9.38
CA ALA A 51 10.36 14.70 -10.62
C ALA A 51 10.61 13.46 -11.48
N TRP A 52 9.55 13.01 -12.16
CA TRP A 52 9.53 11.75 -12.93
C TRP A 52 10.65 11.66 -13.97
N GLU A 53 10.89 12.73 -14.72
CA GLU A 53 11.97 12.79 -15.74
C GLU A 53 13.36 12.55 -15.15
N ASN A 54 13.54 12.82 -13.86
CA ASN A 54 14.80 12.64 -13.14
C ASN A 54 14.82 11.36 -12.29
N GLY A 55 13.70 10.62 -12.23
CA GLY A 55 13.56 9.45 -11.37
C GLY A 55 13.71 9.78 -9.89
N THR A 56 13.30 10.98 -9.45
CA THR A 56 13.45 11.39 -8.04
C THR A 56 12.12 11.81 -7.40
N ALA A 57 12.04 11.65 -6.09
CA ALA A 57 10.95 12.21 -5.28
C ALA A 57 11.50 12.74 -3.95
N SER A 58 10.76 13.64 -3.31
CA SER A 58 11.14 14.20 -2.03
C SER A 58 9.92 14.44 -1.13
N LEU A 59 10.11 14.23 0.16
CA LEU A 59 9.15 14.61 1.20
C LEU A 59 9.76 15.72 2.04
N ASP A 60 9.02 16.82 2.16
CA ASP A 60 9.26 17.88 3.14
C ASP A 60 8.16 17.81 4.20
N THR A 61 8.50 17.89 5.49
CA THR A 61 7.56 17.85 6.61
C THR A 61 7.96 18.84 7.70
N VAL A 62 6.99 19.56 8.24
CA VAL A 62 7.18 20.37 9.46
C VAL A 62 6.74 19.62 10.72
N THR A 63 6.30 18.37 10.58
CA THR A 63 5.71 17.58 11.66
C THR A 63 6.68 16.51 12.18
N THR A 64 6.56 16.16 13.45
CA THR A 64 7.29 15.01 14.03
C THR A 64 6.54 13.69 13.86
N CYS A 65 5.55 13.62 12.94
CA CYS A 65 4.75 12.42 12.71
C CYS A 65 5.58 11.20 12.25
N HIS A 66 6.75 11.45 11.67
CA HIS A 66 7.62 10.43 11.08
C HIS A 66 8.92 10.18 11.87
N GLU A 67 9.16 10.90 12.97
CA GLU A 67 10.40 10.83 13.75
C GLU A 67 10.68 9.41 14.26
N GLN A 68 9.69 8.79 14.91
CA GLN A 68 9.86 7.47 15.52
C GLN A 68 9.70 6.31 14.54
N THR A 69 9.08 6.52 13.37
CA THR A 69 8.80 5.44 12.41
C THR A 69 9.75 5.43 11.23
N LEU A 70 10.20 6.60 10.76
CA LEU A 70 11.10 6.75 9.61
C LEU A 70 12.45 7.37 9.98
N GLY A 71 12.62 7.85 11.22
CA GLY A 71 13.83 8.58 11.64
C GLY A 71 13.88 10.01 11.12
N VAL A 72 12.74 10.57 10.71
CA VAL A 72 12.65 11.89 10.08
C VAL A 72 12.51 12.96 11.14
N THR A 73 13.50 13.84 11.23
CA THR A 73 13.43 15.06 12.05
C THR A 73 13.22 16.25 11.11
N PRO A 74 12.12 17.02 11.26
CA PRO A 74 11.87 18.19 10.42
C PRO A 74 13.07 19.13 10.32
N GLY A 75 13.52 19.37 9.10
CA GLY A 75 14.63 20.26 8.79
C GLY A 75 14.32 21.75 8.96
N GLY A 76 13.04 22.13 9.08
CA GLY A 76 12.60 23.52 9.17
C GLY A 76 11.18 23.70 9.73
N THR A 77 10.75 24.97 9.85
CA THR A 77 9.38 25.34 10.23
C THR A 77 8.50 25.68 9.02
N GLU A 78 9.09 25.63 7.82
CA GLU A 78 8.45 25.92 6.54
C GLU A 78 8.78 24.79 5.57
N LEU A 79 7.86 24.52 4.64
CA LEU A 79 8.11 23.67 3.47
C LEU A 79 9.07 24.41 2.52
N ASP A 80 9.67 23.72 1.54
CA ASP A 80 10.72 24.26 0.64
C ASP A 80 12.15 24.33 1.21
N GLY A 81 12.39 23.68 2.35
CA GLY A 81 13.71 23.53 2.95
C GLY A 81 14.57 22.43 2.30
N ILE A 82 15.51 21.89 3.08
CA ILE A 82 16.18 20.63 2.72
C ILE A 82 15.15 19.51 2.89
N SER A 83 14.98 18.67 1.89
CA SER A 83 14.03 17.56 1.98
C SER A 83 14.37 16.59 3.10
N ASP A 84 13.34 16.22 3.84
CA ASP A 84 13.41 15.36 5.00
C ASP A 84 13.51 13.87 4.63
N ILE A 85 13.01 13.53 3.44
CA ILE A 85 13.29 12.26 2.76
C ILE A 85 13.53 12.55 1.29
N SER A 86 14.51 11.87 0.69
CA SER A 86 14.67 11.82 -0.75
C SER A 86 14.67 10.39 -1.25
N TRP A 87 14.08 10.20 -2.44
CA TRP A 87 14.06 8.94 -3.15
C TRP A 87 14.67 9.09 -4.54
N VAL A 88 15.44 8.09 -4.95
CA VAL A 88 16.02 8.00 -6.30
C VAL A 88 15.75 6.62 -6.87
N TRP A 89 15.09 6.58 -8.02
CA TRP A 89 14.75 5.39 -8.77
C TRP A 89 15.75 5.14 -9.90
N ASP A 90 16.28 3.91 -9.95
CA ASP A 90 17.04 3.40 -11.07
C ASP A 90 16.20 2.36 -11.82
N GLU A 91 15.65 2.80 -12.95
CA GLU A 91 14.83 1.96 -13.83
C GLU A 91 15.60 0.77 -14.40
N GLN A 92 16.91 0.91 -14.64
CA GLN A 92 17.72 -0.16 -15.25
C GLN A 92 17.91 -1.34 -14.30
N THR A 93 17.97 -1.06 -13.00
CA THR A 93 18.20 -2.06 -11.96
C THR A 93 16.95 -2.37 -11.14
N GLY A 94 15.84 -1.67 -11.37
CA GLY A 94 14.61 -1.82 -10.58
C GLY A 94 14.82 -1.52 -9.11
N THR A 95 15.67 -0.55 -8.81
CA THR A 95 16.14 -0.24 -7.45
C THR A 95 15.73 1.16 -7.03
N LEU A 96 15.19 1.28 -5.82
CA LEU A 96 14.83 2.53 -5.16
C LEU A 96 15.75 2.79 -3.97
N LEU A 97 16.46 3.90 -4.00
CA LEU A 97 17.25 4.41 -2.88
C LEU A 97 16.40 5.40 -2.08
N GLU A 98 16.39 5.28 -0.76
CA GLU A 98 15.82 6.24 0.20
C GLU A 98 16.90 6.78 1.13
N SER A 99 17.03 8.11 1.14
CA SER A 99 17.93 8.84 2.02
C SER A 99 17.14 9.73 2.98
N VAL A 100 17.53 9.69 4.25
CA VAL A 100 16.98 10.55 5.31
C VAL A 100 18.13 11.30 5.96
N PRO A 101 18.15 12.64 5.97
CA PRO A 101 19.22 13.40 6.60
C PRO A 101 19.42 13.00 8.08
N GLY A 102 20.67 12.70 8.45
CA GLY A 102 21.01 12.29 9.81
C GLY A 102 20.80 10.81 10.14
N ARG A 103 20.18 10.03 9.23
CA ARG A 103 20.19 8.56 9.31
C ARG A 103 21.57 8.03 8.89
N ALA A 104 22.07 7.03 9.62
CA ALA A 104 23.42 6.51 9.41
C ALA A 104 23.59 5.80 8.06
N ASP A 105 22.55 5.11 7.60
CA ASP A 105 22.54 4.33 6.38
C ASP A 105 21.32 4.67 5.53
N ASP A 106 21.53 4.71 4.21
CA ASP A 106 20.46 4.74 3.24
C ASP A 106 19.78 3.37 3.14
N ARG A 107 18.49 3.40 2.77
CA ARG A 107 17.71 2.19 2.53
C ARG A 107 17.61 1.96 1.04
N VAL A 108 17.86 0.74 0.61
CA VAL A 108 17.82 0.34 -0.80
C VAL A 108 16.78 -0.77 -0.95
N LEU A 109 15.74 -0.51 -1.72
CA LEU A 109 14.74 -1.48 -2.11
C LEU A 109 15.01 -1.95 -3.55
N THR A 110 15.08 -3.26 -3.74
CA THR A 110 15.11 -3.90 -5.06
C THR A 110 13.82 -4.70 -5.23
N LEU A 111 13.17 -4.58 -6.39
CA LEU A 111 11.96 -5.35 -6.67
C LEU A 111 12.29 -6.82 -6.97
N GLU A 112 11.49 -7.71 -6.40
CA GLU A 112 11.56 -9.17 -6.61
C GLU A 112 10.27 -9.60 -7.32
N GLU A 113 10.29 -9.59 -8.65
CA GLU A 113 9.07 -9.79 -9.44
C GLU A 113 8.63 -11.26 -9.49
N ALA A 114 9.57 -12.20 -9.42
CA ALA A 114 9.31 -13.62 -9.63
C ALA A 114 8.11 -14.12 -8.81
N ASN A 115 7.16 -14.79 -9.48
CA ASN A 115 5.97 -15.40 -8.89
C ASN A 115 4.98 -14.43 -8.20
N SER A 116 5.22 -13.12 -8.26
CA SER A 116 4.36 -12.10 -7.67
C SER A 116 3.05 -11.91 -8.46
N PRO A 117 2.06 -11.19 -7.89
CA PRO A 117 0.90 -10.73 -8.64
C PRO A 117 1.27 -10.03 -9.95
N ALA A 118 2.23 -9.10 -9.92
CA ALA A 118 2.69 -8.37 -11.10
C ALA A 118 3.26 -9.29 -12.19
N ASP A 119 4.01 -10.33 -11.82
CA ASP A 119 4.56 -11.32 -12.76
C ASP A 119 3.50 -12.22 -13.40
N ILE A 120 2.58 -12.71 -12.59
CA ILE A 120 1.62 -13.71 -13.05
C ILE A 120 0.42 -13.07 -13.77
N LEU A 121 0.05 -11.82 -13.44
CA LEU A 121 -1.17 -11.18 -13.92
C LEU A 121 -0.94 -10.03 -14.92
N ASP A 122 0.16 -9.28 -14.79
CA ASP A 122 0.45 -8.17 -15.73
C ASP A 122 1.37 -8.63 -16.88
N GLY A 123 2.18 -9.67 -16.66
CA GLY A 123 3.10 -10.21 -17.64
C GLY A 123 4.40 -9.40 -17.75
N GLU A 124 5.02 -9.38 -18.93
CA GLU A 124 6.33 -8.76 -19.15
C GLU A 124 6.28 -7.28 -19.56
N GLN A 125 5.09 -6.69 -19.74
CA GLN A 125 4.96 -5.31 -20.21
C GLN A 125 4.88 -4.34 -19.03
N SER A 126 5.69 -3.28 -19.09
CA SER A 126 5.58 -2.13 -18.20
C SER A 126 4.48 -1.15 -18.68
N PRO A 127 3.84 -0.40 -17.77
CA PRO A 127 4.00 -0.48 -16.31
C PRO A 127 3.43 -1.79 -15.75
N ARG A 128 4.06 -2.30 -14.70
CA ARG A 128 3.48 -3.38 -13.90
C ARG A 128 2.55 -2.74 -12.88
N ASP A 129 1.29 -3.14 -12.91
CA ASP A 129 0.20 -2.41 -12.28
C ASP A 129 -0.18 -2.98 -10.91
N LEU A 130 0.27 -4.20 -10.61
CA LEU A 130 0.04 -4.95 -9.39
C LEU A 130 1.26 -4.97 -8.47
N VAL A 131 1.13 -5.63 -7.33
CA VAL A 131 2.20 -5.68 -6.32
C VAL A 131 3.27 -6.70 -6.72
N SER A 132 4.53 -6.31 -6.56
CA SER A 132 5.72 -7.18 -6.66
C SER A 132 6.24 -7.55 -5.28
N GLY A 133 7.08 -8.59 -5.22
CA GLY A 133 7.93 -8.83 -4.06
C GLY A 133 9.03 -7.76 -3.96
N TYR A 134 9.80 -7.79 -2.88
CA TYR A 134 10.91 -6.87 -2.71
C TYR A 134 11.97 -7.41 -1.77
N ARG A 135 13.16 -6.85 -1.89
CA ARG A 135 14.26 -6.97 -0.94
C ARG A 135 14.69 -5.58 -0.50
N LEU A 136 14.66 -5.33 0.80
CA LEU A 136 15.01 -4.06 1.43
C LEU A 136 16.27 -4.23 2.27
N THR A 137 17.26 -3.37 2.03
CA THR A 137 18.54 -3.40 2.73
C THR A 137 18.92 -2.04 3.28
N ALA A 138 19.65 -2.02 4.40
CA ALA A 138 20.22 -0.83 5.03
C ALA A 138 21.62 -1.16 5.54
N GLY A 139 22.62 -0.30 5.27
CA GLY A 139 24.01 -0.52 5.70
C GLY A 139 24.62 -1.84 5.18
N GLY A 140 24.10 -2.37 4.06
CA GLY A 140 24.46 -3.67 3.49
C GLY A 140 23.84 -4.89 4.18
N GLY A 141 23.04 -4.70 5.24
CA GLY A 141 22.25 -5.74 5.89
C GLY A 141 20.84 -5.87 5.29
N LEU A 142 20.26 -7.07 5.36
CA LEU A 142 18.84 -7.30 5.03
C LEU A 142 17.97 -6.69 6.12
N GLU A 143 17.07 -5.78 5.79
CA GLU A 143 16.06 -5.28 6.74
C GLU A 143 14.77 -6.10 6.62
N ALA A 144 14.29 -6.29 5.39
CA ALA A 144 13.08 -7.04 5.09
C ALA A 144 13.09 -7.59 3.66
N ALA A 145 12.41 -8.69 3.42
CA ALA A 145 12.12 -9.20 2.09
C ALA A 145 10.75 -9.88 2.06
N VAL A 146 10.05 -9.69 0.95
CA VAL A 146 8.83 -10.40 0.60
C VAL A 146 9.09 -11.15 -0.70
N GLU A 147 9.04 -12.46 -0.62
CA GLU A 147 9.24 -13.37 -1.76
C GLU A 147 7.96 -14.18 -1.97
N PHE A 148 7.44 -14.18 -3.19
CA PHE A 148 6.23 -14.93 -3.52
C PHE A 148 6.56 -16.38 -3.89
N ALA A 149 5.78 -17.32 -3.38
CA ALA A 149 5.96 -18.75 -3.66
C ALA A 149 5.25 -19.22 -4.94
N GLY A 150 4.45 -18.34 -5.57
CA GLY A 150 3.59 -18.66 -6.72
C GLY A 150 2.15 -18.23 -6.47
N GLY A 151 1.53 -17.57 -7.45
CA GLY A 151 0.11 -17.27 -7.41
C GLY A 151 -0.72 -18.55 -7.54
N GLY A 152 -1.55 -18.84 -6.54
CA GLY A 152 -2.51 -19.94 -6.59
C GLY A 152 -3.46 -19.83 -7.79
N ALA A 153 -4.10 -20.94 -8.15
CA ALA A 153 -5.15 -20.93 -9.16
C ALA A 153 -6.34 -20.10 -8.69
N SER A 154 -6.99 -19.40 -9.61
CA SER A 154 -8.27 -18.74 -9.31
C SER A 154 -9.31 -19.79 -8.90
N CYS A 155 -10.19 -19.41 -7.98
CA CYS A 155 -11.30 -20.22 -7.51
C CYS A 155 -12.61 -19.44 -7.56
N ALA A 156 -13.72 -20.15 -7.58
CA ALA A 156 -15.04 -19.52 -7.50
C ALA A 156 -15.35 -19.11 -6.05
N PRO A 157 -16.13 -18.03 -5.84
CA PRO A 157 -16.69 -17.71 -4.52
C PRO A 157 -17.39 -18.93 -3.90
N GLN A 158 -17.08 -19.20 -2.64
CA GLN A 158 -17.62 -20.33 -1.89
C GLN A 158 -18.90 -19.94 -1.15
N GLY A 159 -19.79 -20.91 -1.00
CA GLY A 159 -21.05 -20.73 -0.28
C GLY A 159 -22.01 -19.72 -0.93
N VAL A 160 -23.02 -19.35 -0.13
CA VAL A 160 -23.94 -18.26 -0.40
C VAL A 160 -23.94 -17.40 0.85
N ALA A 161 -23.37 -16.20 0.76
CA ALA A 161 -23.43 -15.26 1.85
C ALA A 161 -24.88 -14.81 2.04
N PRO A 162 -25.45 -14.84 3.27
CA PRO A 162 -26.86 -14.54 3.50
C PRO A 162 -27.32 -13.18 2.96
N ASN A 163 -26.41 -12.20 2.92
CA ASN A 163 -26.67 -10.83 2.47
C ASN A 163 -26.08 -10.52 1.09
N ASP A 164 -25.54 -11.51 0.38
CA ASP A 164 -24.92 -11.32 -0.93
C ASP A 164 -25.08 -12.57 -1.81
N THR A 165 -26.33 -12.97 -2.05
CA THR A 165 -26.65 -14.16 -2.84
C THR A 165 -26.25 -14.05 -4.31
N GLU A 166 -26.15 -12.82 -4.80
CA GLU A 166 -25.75 -12.50 -6.18
C GLU A 166 -24.24 -12.30 -6.32
N ARG A 167 -23.48 -12.39 -5.22
CA ARG A 167 -22.01 -12.27 -5.21
C ARG A 167 -21.56 -10.91 -5.76
N ASN A 168 -22.20 -9.83 -5.32
CA ASN A 168 -21.82 -8.45 -5.64
C ASN A 168 -20.74 -7.90 -4.71
N GLY A 169 -20.46 -8.58 -3.59
CA GLY A 169 -19.39 -8.27 -2.66
C GLY A 169 -18.01 -8.72 -3.12
N GLN A 170 -17.03 -8.60 -2.22
CA GLN A 170 -15.61 -8.85 -2.50
C GLN A 170 -15.18 -10.20 -1.93
N TYR A 171 -14.71 -11.11 -2.77
CA TYR A 171 -14.35 -12.48 -2.37
C TYR A 171 -12.87 -12.74 -2.68
N ALA A 172 -12.20 -13.51 -1.82
CA ALA A 172 -10.79 -13.88 -2.02
C ALA A 172 -10.67 -14.96 -3.11
N THR A 173 -10.88 -14.63 -4.38
CA THR A 173 -10.90 -15.59 -5.50
C THR A 173 -9.50 -15.99 -5.98
N ARG A 174 -8.44 -15.33 -5.49
CA ARG A 174 -7.06 -15.73 -5.74
C ARG A 174 -6.14 -15.36 -4.58
N LEU A 175 -5.23 -16.27 -4.25
CA LEU A 175 -4.24 -16.10 -3.18
C LEU A 175 -2.84 -16.10 -3.75
N PHE A 176 -1.99 -15.20 -3.28
CA PHE A 176 -0.56 -15.16 -3.57
C PHE A 176 0.23 -15.36 -2.28
N PRO A 177 0.53 -16.62 -1.91
CA PRO A 177 1.37 -16.92 -0.77
C PRO A 177 2.75 -16.29 -0.89
N PHE A 178 3.25 -15.79 0.23
CA PHE A 178 4.59 -15.22 0.31
C PHE A 178 5.30 -15.67 1.58
N SER A 179 6.63 -15.57 1.55
CA SER A 179 7.47 -15.64 2.73
C SER A 179 8.00 -14.25 3.07
N PHE A 180 7.90 -13.88 4.34
CA PHE A 180 8.52 -12.69 4.86
C PHE A 180 9.83 -13.05 5.57
N THR A 181 10.93 -12.40 5.20
CA THR A 181 12.21 -12.57 5.87
C THR A 181 12.70 -11.22 6.41
N SER A 182 13.24 -11.20 7.62
CA SER A 182 13.93 -10.02 8.18
C SER A 182 15.18 -10.43 8.98
N ASP A 183 15.96 -9.44 9.38
CA ASP A 183 17.14 -9.61 10.25
C ASP A 183 16.83 -10.03 11.70
N VAL A 184 15.55 -10.16 12.06
CA VAL A 184 15.13 -10.48 13.41
C VAL A 184 14.19 -11.68 13.47
N ALA A 185 14.19 -12.36 14.62
CA ALA A 185 13.28 -13.48 14.93
C ALA A 185 11.78 -13.12 14.87
N ALA A 186 11.43 -11.83 14.69
CA ALA A 186 10.04 -11.41 14.49
C ALA A 186 9.47 -11.87 13.13
N SER A 187 10.31 -12.18 12.14
CA SER A 187 9.86 -12.79 10.87
C SER A 187 9.16 -14.14 11.10
N ASP A 188 9.61 -14.92 12.09
CA ASP A 188 8.98 -16.19 12.48
C ASP A 188 7.55 -16.00 13.03
N LEU A 189 7.20 -14.79 13.50
CA LEU A 189 5.88 -14.46 14.05
C LEU A 189 4.87 -14.04 12.98
N PHE A 190 5.33 -13.68 11.77
CA PHE A 190 4.45 -13.34 10.65
C PHE A 190 3.78 -14.58 10.06
N GLY A 191 4.41 -15.75 10.22
CA GLY A 191 3.88 -17.03 9.73
C GLY A 191 3.73 -17.07 8.20
N ALA A 192 3.00 -18.07 7.71
CA ALA A 192 2.60 -18.13 6.31
C ALA A 192 1.44 -17.15 6.09
N GLY A 193 1.56 -16.28 5.10
CA GLY A 193 0.52 -15.34 4.68
C GLY A 193 0.34 -15.36 3.17
N ALA A 194 -0.73 -14.73 2.71
CA ALA A 194 -0.95 -14.45 1.29
C ALA A 194 -1.49 -13.04 1.07
N TYR A 195 -1.19 -12.49 -0.09
CA TYR A 195 -1.94 -11.36 -0.62
C TYR A 195 -3.22 -11.93 -1.21
N GLU A 196 -4.36 -11.41 -0.73
CA GLU A 196 -5.69 -11.87 -1.15
C GLU A 196 -6.22 -10.95 -2.23
N TYR A 197 -6.66 -11.51 -3.35
CA TYR A 197 -7.21 -10.78 -4.48
C TYR A 197 -8.63 -11.24 -4.81
N ASP A 198 -9.44 -10.28 -5.22
CA ASP A 198 -10.66 -10.53 -5.98
C ASP A 198 -10.37 -10.28 -7.46
N LEU A 199 -10.21 -11.38 -8.17
CA LEU A 199 -9.90 -11.43 -9.60
C LEU A 199 -11.01 -12.23 -10.29
N ASP A 200 -11.89 -11.56 -11.00
CA ASP A 200 -13.00 -12.21 -11.70
C ASP A 200 -13.59 -11.30 -12.80
N GLU A 201 -14.49 -11.86 -13.59
CA GLU A 201 -15.44 -11.14 -14.41
C GLU A 201 -16.86 -11.47 -13.94
N ARG A 202 -17.51 -10.50 -13.31
CA ARG A 202 -18.89 -10.64 -12.79
C ARG A 202 -19.75 -9.52 -13.35
N ASN A 203 -20.95 -9.87 -13.82
CA ASN A 203 -21.92 -8.93 -14.39
C ASN A 203 -21.37 -8.07 -15.56
N GLY A 204 -20.43 -8.61 -16.35
CA GLY A 204 -19.79 -7.89 -17.46
C GLY A 204 -18.73 -6.87 -17.02
N VAL A 205 -18.33 -6.89 -15.75
CA VAL A 205 -17.26 -6.06 -15.18
C VAL A 205 -16.09 -6.97 -14.82
N SER A 206 -14.93 -6.71 -15.44
CA SER A 206 -13.67 -7.38 -15.12
C SER A 206 -12.87 -6.53 -14.13
N PHE A 207 -12.32 -7.14 -13.09
CA PHE A 207 -11.57 -6.44 -12.06
C PHE A 207 -10.44 -7.29 -11.47
N ALA A 208 -9.47 -6.61 -10.86
CA ALA A 208 -8.31 -7.19 -10.21
C ALA A 208 -8.00 -6.36 -8.95
N ARG A 209 -8.71 -6.69 -7.88
CA ARG A 209 -8.79 -5.91 -6.64
C ARG A 209 -7.95 -6.57 -5.56
N LEU A 210 -6.92 -5.90 -5.05
CA LEU A 210 -6.20 -6.35 -3.86
C LEU A 210 -7.11 -6.19 -2.65
N LEU A 211 -7.39 -7.25 -1.90
CA LEU A 211 -8.26 -7.20 -0.73
C LEU A 211 -7.49 -7.05 0.57
N ARG A 212 -6.36 -7.75 0.69
CA ARG A 212 -5.52 -7.73 1.89
C ARG A 212 -4.05 -7.56 1.55
N PHE A 213 -3.45 -6.53 2.12
CA PHE A 213 -2.04 -6.17 1.97
C PHE A 213 -1.32 -6.29 3.32
N PRO A 214 -0.74 -7.45 3.65
CA PRO A 214 -0.06 -7.68 4.92
C PRO A 214 1.38 -7.15 4.89
N PHE A 215 1.87 -6.61 6.01
CA PHE A 215 3.25 -6.16 6.18
C PHE A 215 3.68 -6.14 7.66
N LEU A 216 4.99 -6.05 7.91
CA LEU A 216 5.56 -5.82 9.24
C LEU A 216 5.99 -4.35 9.40
N ASP A 217 5.62 -3.73 10.51
CA ASP A 217 6.16 -2.41 10.91
C ASP A 217 6.42 -2.38 12.43
N ARG A 218 7.63 -2.78 12.81
CA ARG A 218 8.03 -2.80 14.22
C ARG A 218 8.15 -1.41 14.82
N ALA A 219 8.55 -0.41 14.03
CA ALA A 219 8.71 0.94 14.54
C ALA A 219 7.36 1.50 14.97
N THR A 220 6.31 1.24 14.19
CA THR A 220 4.94 1.57 14.56
C THR A 220 4.42 0.71 15.72
N ALA A 221 4.71 -0.59 15.76
CA ALA A 221 4.27 -1.46 16.85
C ALA A 221 4.94 -1.18 18.21
N ASN A 222 6.17 -0.65 18.21
CA ASN A 222 6.90 -0.29 19.43
C ASN A 222 6.37 1.00 20.09
N ARG A 223 5.42 1.68 19.46
CA ARG A 223 4.81 2.89 20.00
C ARG A 223 3.92 2.54 21.20
N PRO A 224 3.94 3.32 22.29
CA PRO A 224 3.16 3.00 23.48
C PRO A 224 1.64 3.12 23.27
N GLU A 225 1.21 3.80 22.20
CA GLU A 225 -0.21 3.97 21.87
C GLU A 225 -0.75 2.88 20.93
N VAL A 226 0.13 2.02 20.39
CA VAL A 226 -0.23 0.97 19.44
C VAL A 226 -0.21 -0.38 20.14
N ASP A 227 -1.38 -0.97 20.32
CA ASP A 227 -1.52 -2.30 20.91
C ASP A 227 -1.44 -3.36 19.81
N SER A 228 -0.23 -3.69 19.33
CA SER A 228 0.01 -4.80 18.40
C SER A 228 1.09 -5.74 18.95
N ALA A 229 0.75 -7.00 19.16
CA ALA A 229 1.58 -7.94 19.89
C ALA A 229 2.86 -8.38 19.15
N ASN A 230 2.83 -8.38 17.82
CA ASN A 230 3.91 -8.88 16.96
C ASN A 230 4.34 -7.88 15.88
N GLY A 231 3.69 -6.71 15.79
CA GLY A 231 3.92 -5.70 14.76
C GLY A 231 3.57 -6.16 13.35
N ALA A 232 2.71 -7.18 13.24
CA ALA A 232 2.13 -7.66 12.02
C ALA A 232 0.82 -6.94 11.76
N PHE A 233 0.80 -6.20 10.67
CA PHE A 233 -0.36 -5.43 10.24
C PHE A 233 -0.85 -5.92 8.89
N GLN A 234 -2.07 -5.53 8.56
CA GLN A 234 -2.58 -5.61 7.20
C GLN A 234 -3.49 -4.43 6.91
N TRP A 235 -3.44 -3.97 5.66
CA TRP A 235 -4.51 -3.14 5.12
C TRP A 235 -5.59 -4.03 4.53
N GLN A 236 -6.83 -3.84 4.98
CA GLN A 236 -8.02 -4.39 4.34
C GLN A 236 -8.62 -3.33 3.43
N LEU A 237 -8.69 -3.64 2.14
CA LEU A 237 -9.07 -2.72 1.08
C LEU A 237 -10.50 -3.00 0.64
N PHE A 238 -11.31 -1.95 0.54
CA PHE A 238 -12.72 -2.03 0.19
C PHE A 238 -13.02 -1.20 -1.05
N TYR A 239 -13.63 -1.85 -2.03
CA TYR A 239 -14.11 -1.27 -3.28
C TYR A 239 -15.64 -1.17 -3.29
N ASP A 240 -16.19 -0.43 -4.26
CA ASP A 240 -17.64 -0.45 -4.48
C ASP A 240 -18.14 -1.84 -4.87
N ALA A 241 -19.28 -2.20 -4.28
CA ALA A 241 -20.00 -3.42 -4.63
C ALA A 241 -20.41 -3.40 -6.10
N LEU A 242 -20.48 -4.56 -6.73
CA LEU A 242 -20.73 -4.67 -8.17
C LEU A 242 -22.13 -4.21 -8.59
N ASN A 243 -23.05 -4.05 -7.63
CA ASN A 243 -24.41 -3.53 -7.82
C ASN A 243 -24.59 -2.10 -7.27
N SER A 244 -23.50 -1.44 -6.83
CA SER A 244 -23.55 -0.07 -6.34
C SER A 244 -23.84 0.91 -7.49
N GLU A 245 -24.70 1.90 -7.25
CA GLU A 245 -24.89 3.01 -8.20
C GLU A 245 -23.64 3.91 -8.31
N GLU A 246 -22.77 3.86 -7.30
CA GLU A 246 -21.51 4.62 -7.24
C GLU A 246 -20.36 3.92 -8.01
N LEU A 247 -20.55 2.67 -8.45
CA LEU A 247 -19.53 1.91 -9.16
C LEU A 247 -19.23 2.53 -10.54
N ASP A 248 -17.99 2.95 -10.75
CA ASP A 248 -17.47 3.25 -12.09
C ASP A 248 -17.12 1.94 -12.82
N MET A 249 -17.97 1.50 -13.74
CA MET A 249 -17.75 0.29 -14.55
C MET A 249 -16.50 0.35 -15.43
N GLN A 250 -15.99 1.54 -15.77
CA GLN A 250 -14.74 1.68 -16.52
C GLN A 250 -13.50 1.63 -15.62
N ARG A 251 -13.68 1.93 -14.33
CA ARG A 251 -12.62 1.90 -13.32
C ARG A 251 -13.08 1.11 -12.09
N PRO A 252 -13.38 -0.19 -12.25
CA PRO A 252 -13.96 -0.98 -11.16
C PRO A 252 -12.98 -1.22 -10.02
N ASN A 253 -11.69 -0.92 -10.19
CA ASN A 253 -10.70 -1.11 -9.15
C ASN A 253 -10.49 0.12 -8.27
N LEU A 254 -11.31 1.18 -8.35
CA LEU A 254 -11.15 2.37 -7.50
C LEU A 254 -11.40 2.04 -6.02
N LEU A 255 -10.34 2.12 -5.22
CA LEU A 255 -10.37 1.89 -3.78
C LEU A 255 -11.25 2.94 -3.10
N LYS A 256 -12.20 2.51 -2.27
CA LYS A 256 -13.11 3.43 -1.56
C LYS A 256 -12.64 3.70 -0.14
N THR A 257 -12.24 2.63 0.55
CA THR A 257 -11.82 2.72 1.95
C THR A 257 -10.75 1.67 2.24
N ALA A 258 -9.78 2.01 3.07
CA ALA A 258 -8.81 1.08 3.60
C ALA A 258 -8.78 1.13 5.13
N TYR A 259 -8.71 -0.04 5.76
CA TYR A 259 -8.62 -0.18 7.22
C TYR A 259 -7.30 -0.84 7.60
N LEU A 260 -6.56 -0.19 8.50
CA LEU A 260 -5.36 -0.76 9.10
C LEU A 260 -5.76 -1.59 10.33
N VAL A 261 -5.46 -2.88 10.30
CA VAL A 261 -5.77 -3.80 11.39
C VAL A 261 -4.56 -4.68 11.68
N ASP A 262 -4.60 -5.42 12.79
CA ASP A 262 -3.65 -6.52 13.00
C ASP A 262 -3.76 -7.52 11.86
N PHE A 263 -2.62 -8.11 11.50
CA PHE A 263 -2.59 -9.24 10.60
C PHE A 263 -3.49 -10.36 11.13
N VAL A 264 -4.34 -10.90 10.26
CA VAL A 264 -5.19 -12.05 10.56
C VAL A 264 -4.79 -13.20 9.65
N ALA A 265 -5.18 -14.42 10.03
CA ALA A 265 -4.94 -15.59 9.19
C ALA A 265 -5.52 -15.38 7.78
N THR A 266 -4.76 -15.82 6.78
CA THR A 266 -5.19 -15.82 5.37
C THR A 266 -6.48 -16.60 5.20
N SER A 267 -7.40 -16.04 4.42
CA SER A 267 -8.68 -16.68 4.08
C SER A 267 -8.48 -17.89 3.18
N ASP A 268 -9.43 -18.82 3.17
CA ASP A 268 -9.46 -19.85 2.14
C ASP A 268 -9.88 -19.24 0.80
N CYS A 269 -9.45 -19.85 -0.31
CA CYS A 269 -9.79 -19.37 -1.63
C CYS A 269 -11.31 -19.44 -1.85
N GLY A 270 -11.92 -18.31 -2.17
CA GLY A 270 -13.34 -18.11 -2.44
C GLY A 270 -14.13 -17.66 -1.21
N ASP A 271 -13.47 -17.50 -0.06
CA ASP A 271 -14.07 -16.89 1.13
C ASP A 271 -14.55 -15.47 0.85
N GLY A 272 -15.64 -15.10 1.50
CA GLY A 272 -16.20 -13.76 1.46
C GLY A 272 -17.73 -13.74 1.66
N PRO A 273 -18.35 -12.55 1.48
CA PRO A 273 -17.69 -11.29 1.18
C PRO A 273 -16.81 -10.80 2.34
N LEU A 274 -15.77 -10.01 2.04
CA LEU A 274 -14.94 -9.39 3.07
C LEU A 274 -15.78 -8.44 3.93
N ASP A 275 -15.83 -8.71 5.23
CA ASP A 275 -16.54 -7.88 6.21
C ASP A 275 -15.68 -6.73 6.71
N ARG A 276 -16.30 -5.57 6.94
CA ARG A 276 -15.63 -4.41 7.55
C ARG A 276 -15.17 -4.76 8.97
N PRO A 277 -13.93 -4.41 9.35
CA PRO A 277 -13.45 -4.71 10.68
C PRO A 277 -14.19 -3.86 11.72
N GLY A 278 -14.52 -4.45 12.87
CA GLY A 278 -15.17 -3.72 13.97
C GLY A 278 -14.23 -2.76 14.71
N ARG A 279 -12.92 -2.88 14.51
CA ARG A 279 -11.86 -2.01 15.06
C ARG A 279 -10.72 -1.91 14.06
N ALA A 280 -10.15 -0.72 13.93
CA ALA A 280 -8.98 -0.44 13.12
C ALA A 280 -8.09 0.59 13.81
N TYR A 281 -6.78 0.52 13.56
CA TYR A 281 -5.82 1.54 13.99
C TYR A 281 -5.96 2.83 13.18
N SER A 282 -6.36 2.70 11.91
CA SER A 282 -6.52 3.82 10.98
C SER A 282 -7.53 3.48 9.89
N THR A 283 -8.23 4.49 9.39
CA THR A 283 -9.11 4.42 8.22
C THR A 283 -8.66 5.46 7.22
N VAL A 284 -8.55 5.07 5.95
CA VAL A 284 -8.28 5.99 4.83
C VAL A 284 -9.48 5.93 3.90
N GLU A 285 -10.07 7.09 3.62
CA GLU A 285 -11.19 7.25 2.69
C GLU A 285 -10.69 7.94 1.43
N TYR A 286 -11.14 7.44 0.28
CA TYR A 286 -10.67 7.90 -1.03
C TYR A 286 -11.81 8.62 -1.74
N GLU A 287 -11.50 9.82 -2.22
CA GLU A 287 -12.37 10.60 -3.09
C GLU A 287 -11.66 10.85 -4.41
N TYR A 288 -12.39 10.72 -5.52
CA TYR A 288 -11.83 10.86 -6.86
C TYR A 288 -12.55 11.96 -7.61
N GLN A 289 -11.78 12.81 -8.26
CA GLN A 289 -12.27 13.89 -9.12
C GLN A 289 -11.57 13.82 -10.47
N SER A 290 -12.30 14.07 -11.57
CA SER A 290 -11.65 14.23 -12.87
C SER A 290 -10.94 15.59 -12.95
N LEU A 291 -9.89 15.70 -13.78
CA LEU A 291 -9.24 16.99 -14.00
C LEU A 291 -10.23 18.06 -14.49
N SER A 292 -11.18 17.67 -15.33
CA SER A 292 -12.24 18.56 -15.83
C SER A 292 -13.10 19.11 -14.69
N ASP A 293 -13.54 18.24 -13.77
CA ASP A 293 -14.37 18.64 -12.63
C ASP A 293 -13.58 19.55 -11.69
N TYR A 294 -12.32 19.20 -11.40
CA TYR A 294 -11.44 20.03 -10.58
C TYR A 294 -11.25 21.44 -11.16
N LEU A 295 -11.01 21.53 -12.47
CA LEU A 295 -10.85 22.81 -13.15
C LEU A 295 -12.15 23.61 -13.16
N LEU A 296 -13.31 22.96 -13.30
CA LEU A 296 -14.61 23.63 -13.22
C LEU A 296 -14.85 24.22 -11.82
N ASP A 297 -14.57 23.47 -10.76
CA ASP A 297 -14.70 23.93 -9.37
C ASP A 297 -13.77 25.11 -9.06
N ARG A 298 -12.58 25.14 -9.67
CA ARG A 298 -11.62 26.26 -9.53
C ARG A 298 -12.01 27.50 -10.34
N LEU A 299 -12.90 27.36 -11.33
CA LEU A 299 -13.36 28.45 -12.19
C LEU A 299 -14.72 29.02 -11.76
N SER A 300 -15.43 28.34 -10.86
CA SER A 300 -16.69 28.79 -10.24
C SER A 300 -16.47 29.67 -9.02
#